data_AF-A0A5R9KYV9-F1
#
_entry.id   AF-A0A5R9KYV9-F1
#
_cell.length_a   1.000
_cell.length_b   1.000
_cell.length_c   1.000
_cell.angle_alpha   90.00
_cell.angle_beta   90.00
_cell.angle_gamma   90.00
#
_symmetry.space_group_name_H-M   'P 1'
#
loop_
_entity.id
_entity.type
_entity.pdbx_description
1 polymer ?
#
loop_
_entity_poly.entity_id
_entity_poly.type
_entity_poly.pdbx_seq_one_letter_code
_entity_poly.pdbx_strand_id
1 'polypeptide(L)'
;MSRSNKNPRKRRSNGPPDPFDPNQFRKVLQNLVANPSTLNVERIRYIRWWFLHSAMVTFCMSKRMLELPRKLLNPNKPELEMILGMIISSHRLYENGKQLVHDYQVLQEANIAVAEIEDFKQAYQKLLESIHYLESVYAISPDLLGINDFLRKN
;
A
#
# COMPACT_ATOMS: atom_id res chain seq x y z
N MET A 1 -56.88 2.16 -19.86
CA MET A 1 -56.14 2.26 -18.57
C MET A 1 -54.67 1.96 -18.83
N SER A 2 -53.84 2.98 -18.99
CA SER A 2 -52.39 2.84 -19.28
C SER A 2 -51.59 2.82 -17.98
N ARG A 3 -50.84 1.73 -17.71
CA ARG A 3 -49.83 1.70 -16.65
C ARG A 3 -48.45 1.90 -17.26
N SER A 4 -47.86 3.04 -16.90
CA SER A 4 -46.53 3.53 -17.26
C SER A 4 -45.43 2.52 -16.89
N ASN A 5 -44.70 2.09 -17.90
CA ASN A 5 -43.48 1.30 -17.76
C ASN A 5 -42.33 2.25 -17.39
N LYS A 6 -41.99 2.34 -16.09
CA LYS A 6 -40.84 3.14 -15.63
C LYS A 6 -39.56 2.30 -15.80
N ASN A 7 -38.84 2.54 -16.88
CA ASN A 7 -37.46 2.09 -17.05
C ASN A 7 -36.61 2.51 -15.83
N PRO A 8 -35.86 1.60 -15.19
CA PRO A 8 -34.90 2.00 -14.17
C PRO A 8 -33.80 2.80 -14.87
N ARG A 9 -33.67 4.07 -14.50
CA ARG A 9 -32.55 4.91 -14.94
C ARG A 9 -31.25 4.19 -14.51
N LYS A 10 -30.55 3.60 -15.49
CA LYS A 10 -29.12 3.26 -15.35
C LYS A 10 -28.42 4.53 -14.85
N ARG A 11 -28.03 4.55 -13.56
CA ARG A 11 -27.10 5.56 -13.06
C ARG A 11 -25.84 5.41 -13.89
N ARG A 12 -25.56 6.38 -14.76
CA ARG A 12 -24.23 6.53 -15.35
C ARG A 12 -23.32 6.94 -14.20
N SER A 13 -22.57 5.97 -13.67
CA SER A 13 -21.51 6.21 -12.69
C SER A 13 -20.34 6.92 -13.39
N ASN A 14 -20.50 8.21 -13.66
CA ASN A 14 -19.39 9.08 -14.07
C ASN A 14 -18.71 9.71 -12.84
N GLY A 15 -18.91 9.13 -11.65
CA GLY A 15 -18.14 9.51 -10.46
C GLY A 15 -16.68 9.10 -10.64
N PRO A 16 -15.74 9.79 -9.96
CA PRO A 16 -14.35 9.35 -9.94
C PRO A 16 -14.29 7.89 -9.47
N PRO A 17 -13.43 7.06 -10.10
CA PRO A 17 -13.30 5.65 -9.73
C PRO A 17 -12.95 5.48 -8.25
N ASP A 18 -13.51 4.43 -7.64
CA ASP A 18 -13.26 4.11 -6.23
C ASP A 18 -11.79 3.68 -6.06
N PRO A 19 -10.99 4.41 -5.26
CA PRO A 19 -9.56 4.12 -5.05
C PRO A 19 -9.30 2.80 -4.32
N PHE A 20 -10.33 2.19 -3.74
CA PHE A 20 -10.23 0.90 -3.07
C PHE A 20 -10.65 -0.28 -3.96
N ASP A 21 -11.06 -0.02 -5.21
CA ASP A 21 -11.28 -1.06 -6.22
C ASP A 21 -9.99 -1.29 -7.04
N PRO A 22 -9.18 -2.32 -6.72
CA PRO A 22 -7.94 -2.59 -7.42
C PRO A 22 -8.13 -2.85 -8.92
N ASN A 23 -9.32 -3.25 -9.36
CA ASN A 23 -9.61 -3.48 -10.77
C ASN A 23 -9.84 -2.18 -11.54
N GLN A 24 -10.43 -1.16 -10.92
CA GLN A 24 -10.59 0.16 -11.54
C GLN A 24 -9.26 0.88 -11.65
N PHE A 25 -8.45 0.85 -10.58
CA PHE A 25 -7.11 1.43 -10.59
C PHE A 25 -6.24 0.80 -11.69
N ARG A 26 -6.24 -0.53 -11.82
CA ARG A 26 -5.50 -1.25 -12.86
C ARG A 26 -5.99 -0.91 -14.28
N LYS A 27 -7.29 -0.71 -14.50
CA LYS A 27 -7.84 -0.25 -15.79
C LYS A 27 -7.46 1.19 -16.13
N VAL A 28 -7.42 2.07 -15.13
CA VAL A 28 -6.96 3.46 -15.31
C VAL A 28 -5.49 3.47 -15.71
N LEU A 29 -4.68 2.63 -15.08
CA LEU A 29 -3.27 2.45 -15.43
C LEU A 29 -3.11 2.00 -16.88
N GLN A 30 -3.72 0.88 -17.27
CA GLN A 30 -3.62 0.33 -18.63
C GLN A 30 -3.99 1.36 -19.72
N ASN A 31 -5.03 2.16 -19.48
CA ASN A 31 -5.45 3.20 -20.42
C ASN A 31 -4.45 4.37 -20.55
N LEU A 32 -3.73 4.70 -19.47
CA LEU A 32 -2.70 5.72 -19.48
C LEU A 32 -1.40 5.24 -20.14
N VAL A 33 -1.03 3.97 -19.94
CA VAL A 33 0.10 3.35 -20.64
C VAL A 33 -0.14 3.34 -22.15
N ALA A 34 -1.37 3.00 -22.57
CA ALA A 34 -1.73 2.93 -23.98
C ALA A 34 -1.84 4.32 -24.66
N ASN A 35 -2.08 5.40 -23.91
CA ASN A 35 -2.22 6.76 -24.44
C ASN A 35 -1.80 7.83 -23.40
N PRO A 36 -0.48 8.08 -23.25
CA PRO A 36 0.04 9.09 -22.34
C PRO A 36 -0.16 10.50 -22.92
N SER A 37 -1.40 11.01 -22.88
CA SER A 37 -1.70 12.39 -23.28
C SER A 37 -2.30 13.22 -22.15
N THR A 38 -2.12 14.54 -22.25
CA THR A 38 -2.67 15.56 -21.36
C THR A 38 -4.20 15.61 -21.32
N LEU A 39 -4.91 14.95 -22.23
CA LEU A 39 -6.38 14.77 -22.14
C LEU A 39 -6.79 13.94 -20.91
N ASN A 40 -5.83 13.27 -20.26
CA ASN A 40 -6.04 12.51 -19.01
C ASN A 40 -5.57 13.25 -17.74
N VAL A 41 -5.49 14.60 -17.73
CA VAL A 41 -5.02 15.38 -16.56
C VAL A 41 -5.66 14.95 -15.24
N GLU A 42 -6.98 14.72 -15.18
CA GLU A 42 -7.65 14.28 -13.95
C GLU A 42 -7.18 12.89 -13.49
N ARG A 43 -6.91 11.98 -14.42
CA ARG A 43 -6.39 10.64 -14.10
C ARG A 43 -4.94 10.72 -13.61
N ILE A 44 -4.14 11.60 -14.21
CA ILE A 44 -2.76 11.86 -13.75
C ILE A 44 -2.77 12.45 -12.34
N ARG A 45 -3.62 13.46 -12.07
CA ARG A 45 -3.78 14.01 -10.71
C ARG A 45 -4.20 12.94 -9.71
N TYR A 46 -5.14 12.08 -10.11
CA TYR A 46 -5.60 10.98 -9.28
C TYR A 46 -4.48 10.00 -8.93
N ILE A 47 -3.67 9.58 -9.91
CA ILE A 47 -2.51 8.70 -9.67
C ILE A 47 -1.49 9.37 -8.75
N ARG A 48 -1.16 10.64 -8.99
CA ARG A 48 -0.23 11.41 -8.13
C ARG A 48 -0.73 11.47 -6.68
N TRP A 49 -2.01 11.82 -6.49
CA TRP A 49 -2.62 11.84 -5.16
C TRP A 49 -2.55 10.48 -4.48
N TRP A 50 -2.84 9.41 -5.22
CA TRP A 50 -2.81 8.06 -4.69
C TRP A 50 -1.39 7.65 -4.25
N PHE A 51 -0.36 7.92 -5.04
CA PHE A 51 1.03 7.64 -4.65
C PHE A 51 1.46 8.42 -3.41
N LEU A 52 1.14 9.72 -3.35
CA LEU A 52 1.42 10.54 -2.17
C LEU A 52 0.71 10.03 -0.92
N HIS A 53 -0.57 9.65 -1.05
CA HIS A 53 -1.34 9.11 0.06
C HIS A 53 -0.78 7.77 0.55
N SER A 54 -0.47 6.86 -0.38
CA SER A 54 0.16 5.57 -0.09
C SER A 54 1.53 5.75 0.59
N ALA A 55 2.34 6.70 0.13
CA ALA A 55 3.62 7.04 0.75
C ALA A 55 3.44 7.52 2.19
N MET A 56 2.49 8.43 2.43
CA MET A 56 2.16 8.94 3.76
C MET A 56 1.71 7.83 4.72
N VAL A 57 0.78 6.97 4.28
CA VAL A 57 0.29 5.84 5.09
C VAL A 57 1.43 4.88 5.45
N THR A 58 2.26 4.54 4.46
CA THR A 58 3.42 3.66 4.63
C THR A 58 4.44 4.25 5.62
N PHE A 59 4.71 5.55 5.53
CA PHE A 59 5.59 6.25 6.45
C PHE A 59 5.03 6.34 7.88
N CYS A 60 3.73 6.54 8.03
CA CYS A 60 3.08 6.50 9.34
C CYS A 60 3.19 5.10 9.97
N MET A 61 3.02 4.04 9.17
CA MET A 61 3.16 2.67 9.64
C MET A 61 4.60 2.37 10.07
N SER A 62 5.59 2.76 9.27
CA SER A 62 7.01 2.56 9.59
C SER A 62 7.41 3.26 10.89
N LYS A 63 6.92 4.49 11.13
CA LYS A 63 7.12 5.19 12.41
C LYS A 63 6.50 4.46 13.60
N ARG A 64 5.25 3.99 13.48
CA ARG A 64 4.57 3.25 14.55
C ARG A 64 5.32 1.97 14.92
N MET A 65 5.85 1.26 13.93
CA MET A 65 6.69 0.07 14.16
C MET A 65 7.96 0.42 14.92
N LEU A 66 8.66 1.50 14.57
CA LEU A 66 9.89 1.90 15.28
C LEU A 66 9.64 2.33 16.74
N GLU A 67 8.45 2.81 17.07
CA GLU A 67 8.10 3.21 18.43
C GLU A 67 7.73 2.04 19.35
N LEU A 68 7.29 0.90 18.80
CA LEU A 68 6.78 -0.24 19.56
C LEU A 68 7.84 -0.86 20.49
N PRO A 69 9.06 -1.20 20.01
CA PRO A 69 10.11 -1.76 20.86
C PRO A 69 10.49 -0.87 22.05
N ARG A 70 10.49 0.46 21.86
CA ARG A 70 10.83 1.41 22.92
C ARG A 70 9.81 1.45 24.05
N LYS A 71 8.56 1.07 23.77
CA LYS A 71 7.46 1.09 24.74
C LYS A 71 7.30 -0.27 25.46
N LEU A 72 7.87 -1.34 24.92
CA LEU A 72 7.67 -2.71 25.39
C LEU A 72 8.97 -3.25 26.00
N LEU A 73 9.18 -2.97 27.30
CA LEU A 73 10.34 -3.43 28.04
C LEU A 73 10.28 -4.93 28.40
N ASN A 74 9.08 -5.47 28.62
CA ASN A 74 8.81 -6.88 28.91
C ASN A 74 7.46 -7.27 28.29
N PRO A 75 7.40 -7.54 26.98
CA PRO A 75 6.14 -7.77 26.29
C PRO A 75 5.47 -9.08 26.72
N ASN A 76 4.17 -9.05 26.94
CA ASN A 76 3.35 -10.24 27.19
C ASN A 76 2.99 -10.95 25.87
N LYS A 77 2.44 -12.18 25.97
CA LYS A 77 2.09 -12.99 24.80
C LYS A 77 1.15 -12.26 23.80
N PRO A 78 0.04 -11.63 24.22
CA PRO A 78 -0.81 -10.83 23.32
C PRO A 78 -0.06 -9.71 22.58
N GLU A 79 0.83 -8.99 23.26
CA GLU A 79 1.64 -7.92 22.65
C GLU A 79 2.59 -8.48 21.58
N LEU A 80 3.16 -9.66 21.82
CA LEU A 80 4.02 -10.37 20.88
C LEU A 80 3.25 -10.88 19.65
N GLU A 81 2.01 -11.36 19.83
CA GLU A 81 1.12 -11.75 18.73
C GLU A 81 0.72 -10.54 17.87
N MET A 82 0.44 -9.39 18.51
CA MET A 82 0.18 -8.13 17.82
C MET A 82 1.40 -7.68 17.01
N ILE A 83 2.60 -7.73 17.59
CA ILE A 83 3.86 -7.40 16.92
C ILE A 83 4.05 -8.28 15.68
N LEU A 84 3.87 -9.61 15.82
CA LEU A 84 3.98 -10.54 14.70
C LEU A 84 2.98 -10.23 13.59
N GLY A 85 1.73 -9.95 13.95
CA GLY A 85 0.69 -9.56 12.98
C GLY A 85 1.05 -8.26 12.24
N MET A 86 1.69 -7.31 12.91
CA MET A 86 2.21 -6.09 12.28
C MET A 86 3.37 -6.39 11.33
N ILE A 87 4.31 -7.26 11.69
CA ILE A 87 5.42 -7.66 10.80
C ILE A 87 4.87 -8.26 9.51
N ILE A 88 3.96 -9.24 9.62
CA ILE A 88 3.35 -9.92 8.47
C ILE A 88 2.60 -8.91 7.57
N SER A 89 1.80 -8.04 8.18
CA SER A 89 1.02 -7.04 7.43
C SER A 89 1.94 -6.03 6.70
N SER A 90 3.03 -5.63 7.35
CA SER A 90 4.02 -4.72 6.78
C SER A 90 4.84 -5.35 5.66
N HIS A 91 5.23 -6.63 5.78
CA HIS A 91 5.84 -7.39 4.67
C HIS A 91 4.92 -7.44 3.45
N ARG A 92 3.63 -7.72 3.67
CA ARG A 92 2.65 -7.72 2.58
C ARG A 92 2.50 -6.34 1.94
N LEU A 93 2.52 -5.27 2.73
CA LEU A 93 2.48 -3.90 2.24
C LEU A 93 3.74 -3.56 1.42
N TYR A 94 4.92 -4.01 1.87
CA TYR A 94 6.19 -3.87 1.16
C TYR A 94 6.15 -4.55 -0.21
N GLU A 95 5.77 -5.83 -0.27
CA GLU A 95 5.69 -6.59 -1.54
C GLU A 95 4.68 -5.97 -2.51
N ASN A 96 3.52 -5.54 -2.01
CA ASN A 96 2.54 -4.82 -2.82
C ASN A 96 3.15 -3.50 -3.37
N GLY A 97 3.85 -2.74 -2.53
CA GLY A 97 4.49 -1.48 -2.93
C GLY A 97 5.56 -1.68 -4.00
N LYS A 98 6.36 -2.73 -3.89
CA LYS A 98 7.36 -3.13 -4.90
C LYS A 98 6.69 -3.48 -6.24
N GLN A 99 5.64 -4.29 -6.22
CA GLN A 99 4.89 -4.64 -7.44
C GLN A 99 4.25 -3.40 -8.09
N LEU A 100 3.67 -2.51 -7.28
CA LEU A 100 3.10 -1.25 -7.76
C LEU A 100 4.15 -0.36 -8.42
N VAL A 101 5.36 -0.24 -7.86
CA VAL A 101 6.39 0.56 -8.53
C VAL A 101 6.81 -0.06 -9.86
N HIS A 102 6.89 -1.39 -9.93
CA HIS A 102 7.18 -2.10 -11.17
C HIS A 102 6.09 -1.85 -12.23
N ASP A 103 4.82 -2.04 -11.87
CA ASP A 103 3.67 -1.85 -12.77
C ASP A 103 3.60 -0.41 -13.33
N TYR A 104 4.12 0.57 -12.60
CA TYR A 104 4.03 2.00 -12.92
C TYR A 104 5.32 2.58 -13.51
N GLN A 105 6.34 1.74 -13.76
CA GLN A 105 7.62 2.15 -14.35
C GLN A 105 7.45 2.86 -15.69
N VAL A 106 6.47 2.44 -16.49
CA VAL A 106 6.12 3.06 -17.78
C VAL A 106 5.65 4.52 -17.64
N LEU A 107 5.00 4.90 -16.53
CA LEU A 107 4.65 6.30 -16.27
C LEU A 107 5.89 7.12 -15.96
N GLN A 108 6.85 6.52 -15.25
CA GLN A 108 8.13 7.14 -14.95
C GLN A 108 8.96 7.37 -16.22
N GLU A 109 9.01 6.38 -17.12
CA GLU A 109 9.64 6.49 -18.45
C GLU A 109 9.00 7.59 -19.31
N ALA A 110 7.68 7.78 -19.18
CA ALA A 110 6.95 8.86 -19.83
C ALA A 110 7.08 10.23 -19.13
N ASN A 111 7.90 10.36 -18.08
CA ASN A 111 8.04 11.56 -17.24
C ASN A 111 6.73 12.03 -16.58
N ILE A 112 5.85 11.09 -16.21
CA ILE A 112 4.58 11.35 -15.53
C ILE A 112 4.67 10.88 -14.08
N ALA A 113 4.29 11.75 -13.13
CA ALA A 113 4.23 11.44 -11.70
C ALA A 113 5.56 10.93 -11.08
N VAL A 114 6.69 11.30 -11.68
CA VAL A 114 8.03 10.79 -11.31
C VAL A 114 8.35 11.04 -9.84
N ALA A 115 8.13 12.28 -9.37
CA ALA A 115 8.42 12.65 -7.99
C ALA A 115 7.57 11.86 -6.98
N GLU A 116 6.27 11.71 -7.25
CA GLU A 116 5.37 10.99 -6.35
C GLU A 116 5.67 9.48 -6.30
N ILE A 117 6.04 8.89 -7.44
CA ILE A 117 6.49 7.50 -7.49
C ILE A 117 7.78 7.33 -6.68
N GLU A 118 8.70 8.30 -6.75
CA GLU A 118 9.95 8.26 -6.00
C GLU A 118 9.75 8.45 -4.49
N ASP A 119 8.85 9.35 -4.08
CA ASP A 119 8.43 9.50 -2.68
C ASP A 119 7.83 8.20 -2.14
N PHE A 120 6.99 7.54 -2.95
CA PHE A 120 6.43 6.23 -2.59
C PHE A 120 7.51 5.16 -2.47
N LYS A 121 8.50 5.13 -3.38
CA LYS A 121 9.65 4.21 -3.29
C LYS A 121 10.40 4.35 -1.98
N GLN A 122 10.75 5.58 -1.62
CA GLN A 122 11.44 5.86 -0.38
C GLN A 122 10.62 5.46 0.85
N ALA A 123 9.30 5.66 0.81
CA ALA A 123 8.41 5.30 1.91
C ALA A 123 8.37 3.78 2.15
N TYR A 124 8.19 2.96 1.11
CA TYR A 124 8.15 1.50 1.30
C TYR A 124 9.55 0.92 1.60
N GLN A 125 10.64 1.53 1.13
CA GLN A 125 12.00 1.16 1.55
C GLN A 125 12.21 1.40 3.05
N LYS A 126 11.77 2.54 3.58
CA LYS A 126 11.79 2.80 5.04
C LYS A 126 10.92 1.82 5.83
N LEU A 127 9.82 1.34 5.24
CA LEU A 127 9.02 0.28 5.85
C LEU A 127 9.84 -1.00 6.03
N LEU A 128 10.65 -1.39 5.03
CA LEU A 128 11.53 -2.56 5.13
C LEU A 128 12.55 -2.42 6.26
N GLU A 129 13.18 -1.24 6.40
CA GLU A 129 14.10 -0.95 7.50
C GLU A 129 13.40 -1.11 8.86
N SER A 130 12.19 -0.56 9.00
CA SER A 130 11.38 -0.71 10.22
C SER A 130 10.99 -2.15 10.51
N ILE A 131 10.68 -2.95 9.48
CA ILE A 131 10.38 -4.37 9.61
C ILE A 131 11.61 -5.10 10.18
N HIS A 132 12.78 -4.93 9.57
CA HIS A 132 14.01 -5.58 10.02
C HIS A 132 14.40 -5.20 11.45
N TYR A 133 14.20 -3.92 11.82
CA TYR A 133 14.41 -3.50 13.20
C TYR A 133 13.47 -4.25 14.16
N LEU A 134 12.17 -4.31 13.85
CA LEU A 134 11.21 -5.00 14.69
C LEU A 134 11.49 -6.51 14.79
N GLU A 135 11.86 -7.15 13.68
CA GLU A 135 12.29 -8.55 13.63
C GLU A 135 13.51 -8.80 14.51
N SER A 136 14.50 -7.88 14.49
CA SER A 136 15.69 -8.00 15.33
C SER A 136 15.37 -7.93 16.83
N VAL A 137 14.46 -7.02 17.24
CA VAL A 137 13.97 -6.94 18.62
C VAL A 137 13.20 -8.18 19.00
N TYR A 138 12.33 -8.65 18.10
CA TYR A 138 11.51 -9.85 18.32
C TYR A 138 12.37 -11.10 18.51
N ALA A 139 13.45 -11.24 17.73
CA ALA A 139 14.37 -12.37 17.80
C ALA A 139 15.21 -12.43 19.09
N ILE A 140 15.42 -11.29 19.76
CA ILE A 140 16.19 -11.20 21.02
C ILE A 140 15.35 -11.63 22.23
N SER A 141 14.02 -11.65 22.15
CA SER A 141 13.13 -12.13 23.21
C SER A 141 13.20 -13.67 23.34
N PRO A 142 13.96 -14.24 24.28
CA PRO A 142 14.36 -15.66 24.28
C PRO A 142 13.22 -16.63 24.61
N ASP A 143 12.12 -16.14 25.19
CA ASP A 143 10.98 -16.95 25.64
C ASP A 143 10.01 -17.34 24.50
N LEU A 144 10.32 -16.96 23.26
CA LEU A 144 9.49 -17.14 22.06
C LEU A 144 9.97 -18.28 21.13
N LEU A 145 10.51 -19.35 21.70
CA LEU A 145 11.01 -20.53 20.97
C LEU A 145 10.00 -21.23 20.04
N GLY A 146 8.71 -20.82 20.03
CA GLY A 146 7.70 -21.33 19.10
C GLY A 146 7.46 -20.51 17.82
N ILE A 147 7.98 -19.27 17.69
CA ILE A 147 7.65 -18.38 16.55
C ILE A 147 8.82 -18.19 15.56
N ASN A 148 10.06 -18.44 15.98
CA ASN A 148 11.24 -18.40 15.11
C ASN A 148 11.19 -19.39 13.93
N ASP A 149 10.34 -20.42 13.99
CA ASP A 149 10.13 -21.38 12.89
C ASP A 149 9.25 -20.82 11.75
N PHE A 150 8.47 -19.76 11.99
CA PHE A 150 7.57 -19.18 10.97
C PHE A 150 8.28 -18.14 10.09
N LEU A 151 9.22 -17.38 10.66
CA LEU A 151 10.05 -16.39 9.95
C LEU A 151 11.15 -17.02 9.10
N ARG A 152 11.56 -18.27 9.39
CA ARG A 152 12.59 -18.99 8.63
C ARG A 152 12.03 -19.79 7.44
N LYS A 153 10.71 -19.90 7.29
CA LYS A 153 10.03 -20.72 6.27
C LYS A 153 9.35 -19.91 5.18
N ASN A 154 9.29 -18.59 5.30
CA ASN A 154 8.86 -17.65 4.24
C ASN A 154 10.03 -16.73 3.91
#